data_AF-A0A950Y5F6-F1
#
_entry.id   AF-A0A950Y5F6-F1
#
_cell.length_a   1.000
_cell.length_b   1.000
_cell.length_c   1.000
_cell.angle_alpha   90.00
_cell.angle_beta   90.00
_cell.angle_gamma   90.00
#
_symmetry.space_group_name_H-M   'P 1'
#
loop_
_entity.id
_entity.type
_entity.pdbx_description
1 polymer ?
#
loop_
_entity_poly.entity_id
_entity_poly.type
_entity_poly.pdbx_seq_one_letter_code
_entity_poly.pdbx_strand_id
1 'polypeptide(L)' 'LDERRLLLVPQLDDDVHDVEGLLRVHRYLFGSEAERERLIDDLVA' A
#
# COMPACT_ATOMS: atom_id res chain seq x y z
N LEU A 1 7.08 -11.69 -14.20
CA LEU A 1 6.46 -11.33 -12.90
C LEU A 1 6.55 -12.58 -12.04
N ASP A 2 7.07 -12.49 -10.82
CA ASP A 2 7.09 -13.65 -9.91
C ASP A 2 5.67 -13.88 -9.40
N GLU A 3 5.02 -14.92 -9.92
CA GLU A 3 3.61 -15.23 -9.66
C GLU A 3 3.32 -15.53 -8.17
N ARG A 4 4.35 -15.70 -7.35
CA ARG A 4 4.22 -15.98 -5.91
C ARG A 4 4.42 -14.76 -5.02
N ARG A 5 4.78 -13.60 -5.57
CA ARG A 5 5.00 -12.40 -4.76
C ARG A 5 3.67 -11.69 -4.50
N LEU A 6 3.13 -11.90 -3.30
CA LEU A 6 1.94 -11.20 -2.81
C LEU A 6 2.30 -9.82 -2.27
N LEU A 7 1.42 -8.84 -2.47
CA LEU A 7 1.51 -7.51 -1.86
C LEU A 7 0.44 -7.40 -0.78
N LEU A 8 0.85 -6.96 0.41
CA LEU A 8 -0.07 -6.58 1.48
C LEU A 8 -0.51 -5.14 1.26
N VAL A 9 -1.82 -4.95 1.08
CA VAL A 9 -2.44 -3.62 0.98
C VAL A 9 -3.52 -3.55 2.04
N PRO A 10 -3.47 -2.58 2.98
CA PRO A 10 -4.48 -2.46 4.01
C PRO A 10 -5.82 -2.04 3.43
N GLN A 11 -6.89 -2.40 4.13
CA GLN A 11 -8.21 -1.85 3.86
C GLN A 11 -8.16 -0.33 4.14
N LEU A 12 -8.67 0.46 3.21
CA LEU A 12 -8.86 1.89 3.39
C LEU A 12 -10.29 2.15 3.88
N ASP A 13 -10.44 3.15 4.75
CA ASP A 13 -11.71 3.45 5.43
C ASP A 13 -12.79 3.98 4.45
N ASP A 14 -12.37 4.74 3.44
CA ASP A 14 -13.23 5.35 2.42
C ASP A 14 -12.90 4.83 1.01
N ASP A 15 -13.84 5.07 0.08
CA ASP A 15 -13.64 4.79 -1.34
C ASP A 15 -12.44 5.55 -1.89
N VAL A 16 -11.59 4.86 -2.66
CA VAL A 16 -10.52 5.50 -3.42
C VAL A 16 -11.10 6.08 -4.70
N HIS A 17 -11.41 7.37 -4.68
CA HIS A 17 -12.09 8.05 -5.77
C HIS A 17 -11.47 9.40 -6.17
N ASP A 18 -10.40 9.81 -5.48
CA ASP A 18 -9.65 11.02 -5.77
C ASP A 18 -8.14 10.73 -5.92
N VAL A 19 -7.38 11.77 -6.23
CA VAL A 19 -5.94 11.67 -6.44
C VAL A 19 -5.21 11.29 -5.14
N GLU A 20 -5.68 11.79 -4.00
CA GLU A 20 -5.05 11.52 -2.71
C GLU A 20 -5.16 10.04 -2.33
N GLY A 21 -6.36 9.45 -2.46
CA GLY A 21 -6.59 8.03 -2.27
C GLY A 21 -5.78 7.18 -3.24
N LEU A 22 -5.72 7.57 -4.53
CA LEU A 22 -4.91 6.86 -5.53
C LEU A 22 -3.42 6.90 -5.20
N LEU A 23 -2.90 8.04 -4.74
CA LEU A 23 -1.51 8.16 -4.30
C LEU A 23 -1.23 7.28 -3.07
N ARG A 24 -2.19 7.16 -2.14
CA ARG A 24 -2.08 6.28 -0.99
C ARG A 24 -1.96 4.81 -1.42
N VAL A 25 -2.83 4.34 -2.31
CA VAL A 25 -2.76 2.97 -2.87
C VAL A 25 -1.48 2.75 -3.68
N HIS A 26 -1.07 3.74 -4.48
CA HIS A 26 0.14 3.67 -5.29
C HIS A 26 1.39 3.35 -4.46
N ARG A 27 1.50 3.92 -3.24
CA ARG A 27 2.64 3.64 -2.35
C ARG A 27 2.72 2.17 -1.93
N TYR A 28 1.57 1.51 -1.72
CA TYR A 28 1.53 0.07 -1.40
C TYR A 28 1.75 -0.82 -2.63
N LEU A 29 1.31 -0.41 -3.82
CA LEU A 29 1.44 -1.23 -5.03
C LEU A 29 2.82 -1.13 -5.69
N PHE A 30 3.43 0.06 -5.67
CA PHE A 30 4.60 0.39 -6.48
C PHE A 30 5.77 0.99 -5.68
N GLY A 31 5.57 1.30 -4.40
CA GLY A 31 6.66 1.71 -3.51
C GLY A 31 7.72 0.61 -3.38
N SER A 32 8.92 0.98 -2.94
CA SER A 32 9.96 -0.01 -2.63
C SER A 32 9.54 -0.92 -1.47
N GLU A 33 10.20 -2.07 -1.34
CA GLU A 33 9.91 -3.01 -0.25
C GLU A 33 10.10 -2.37 1.14
N ALA A 34 11.21 -1.66 1.35
CA ALA A 34 11.47 -0.95 2.60
C ALA A 34 10.46 0.17 2.88
N GLU A 35 9.89 0.81 1.85
CA GLU A 35 8.81 1.80 2.06
C GLU A 35 7.51 1.14 2.46
N ARG A 36 7.15 0.01 1.83
CA ARG A 36 5.93 -0.72 2.20
C ARG A 36 6.02 -1.28 3.61
N GLU A 37 7.15 -1.87 4.00
CA GLU A 37 7.36 -2.40 5.35
C GLU A 37 7.13 -1.31 6.40
N ARG A 38 7.75 -0.13 6.22
CA ARG A 38 7.51 1.02 7.12
C ARG A 38 6.04 1.43 7.18
N LEU A 39 5.36 1.52 6.04
CA LEU A 39 3.94 1.90 6.01
C LEU A 39 3.04 0.89 6.74
N ILE A 40 3.37 -0.41 6.68
CA ILE A 40 2.64 -1.44 7.41
C ILE A 40 2.94 -1.37 8.90
N ASP A 41 4.21 -1.19 9.28
CA ASP A 41 4.61 -1.05 10.68
C ASP A 41 3.94 0.16 11.34
N ASP A 42 3.91 1.30 10.64
CA ASP A 42 3.27 2.54 11.10
C ASP A 42 1.75 2.40 11.30
N LEU A 43 1.09 1.47 10.59
CA LEU A 43 -0.35 1.24 10.71
C LEU A 43 -0.71 0.34 11.91
N VAL A 44 0.21 -0.54 12.31
CA VAL A 44 -0.02 -1.54 13.37
C VAL A 44 0.45 -1.03 14.74
N ALA A 45 1.32 -0.02 14.78
CA ALA A 45 1.82 0.64 15.99
C ALA A 45 0.75 1.45 16.73
#